data_AF-A0A3M2DYG2-F1
#
_entry.id   AF-A0A3M2DYG2-F1
#
_cell.length_a   1.000
_cell.length_b   1.000
_cell.length_c   1.000
_cell.angle_alpha   90.00
_cell.angle_beta   90.00
_cell.angle_gamma   90.00
#
_symmetry.space_group_name_H-M   'P 1'
#
loop_
_entity.id
_entity.type
_entity.pdbx_description
1 polymer ?
#
loop_
_entity_poly.entity_id
_entity_poly.type
_entity_poly.pdbx_seq_one_letter_code
_entity_poly.pdbx_strand_id
1 'polypeptide(L)'
;DIYLDLPVTPWEAALGAQVEVPTLDGRVRMKIPANARTGQKLRIPDRGLGRGARGDQYVVLKMINPPVENEAQKAAYRKLAEIYQGFDPRADLGRKG
;
A
#
# COMPACT_ATOMS: atom_id res chain seq x y z
N ASP A 1 -19.69 -3.37 -5.30
CA ASP A 1 -18.43 -2.95 -4.65
C ASP A 1 -17.84 -1.73 -5.34
N ILE A 2 -16.95 -1.04 -4.65
CA ILE A 2 -16.10 0.02 -5.22
C ILE A 2 -14.64 -0.25 -4.88
N TYR A 3 -13.73 0.29 -5.69
CA TYR A 3 -12.30 0.13 -5.52
C TYR A 3 -11.64 1.50 -5.42
N LEU A 4 -10.70 1.62 -4.48
CA LEU A 4 -9.86 2.81 -4.31
C LEU A 4 -8.41 2.37 -4.27
N ASP A 5 -7.59 2.88 -5.18
CA ASP A 5 -6.15 2.78 -5.05
C ASP A 5 -5.69 3.74 -3.94
N LEU A 6 -5.11 3.19 -2.87
CA LEU A 6 -4.55 3.97 -1.77
C LEU A 6 -3.03 4.05 -1.94
N PRO A 7 -2.48 5.24 -2.25
CA PRO A 7 -1.05 5.46 -2.23
C PRO A 7 -0.52 5.28 -0.81
N VAL A 8 0.54 4.49 -0.67
CA VAL A 8 1.25 4.31 0.60
C VAL A 8 2.75 4.38 0.36
N THR A 9 3.47 4.94 1.31
CA THR A 9 4.94 4.95 1.28
C THR A 9 5.50 3.55 1.60
N PRO A 10 6.75 3.24 1.19
CA PRO A 10 7.35 1.94 1.49
C PRO A 10 7.45 1.64 2.99
N TRP A 11 7.72 2.66 3.81
CA TRP A 11 7.84 2.48 5.26
C TRP A 11 6.49 2.33 5.95
N GLU A 12 5.41 2.98 5.48
CA GLU A 12 4.05 2.69 5.98
C GLU A 12 3.65 1.24 5.69
N ALA A 13 3.99 0.73 4.50
CA ALA A 13 3.72 -0.66 4.15
C ALA A 13 4.60 -1.64 4.95
N ALA A 14 5.90 -1.35 5.10
CA ALA A 14 6.82 -2.22 5.81
C ALA A 14 6.53 -2.27 7.32
N LEU A 15 6.32 -1.11 7.95
CA LEU A 15 6.20 -0.98 9.41
C LEU A 15 4.73 -1.05 9.89
N GLY A 16 3.78 -0.88 8.98
CA GLY A 16 2.37 -0.67 9.30
C GLY A 16 2.10 0.80 9.63
N ALA A 17 0.85 1.21 9.46
CA ALA A 17 0.42 2.59 9.66
C ALA A 17 -1.07 2.68 10.02
N GLN A 18 -1.49 3.83 10.54
CA GLN A 18 -2.90 4.21 10.55
C GLN A 18 -3.09 5.40 9.61
N VAL A 19 -4.02 5.26 8.67
CA VAL A 19 -4.30 6.26 7.64
C VAL A 19 -5.79 6.55 7.56
N GLU A 20 -6.15 7.73 7.05
CA GLU A 20 -7.53 8.05 6.72
C GLU A 20 -7.84 7.69 5.27
N VAL A 21 -8.93 6.96 5.07
CA VAL A 21 -9.40 6.53 3.76
C VAL A 21 -10.72 7.21 3.44
N PRO A 22 -10.85 7.91 2.28
CA PRO A 22 -12.13 8.43 1.85
C PRO A 22 -13.07 7.29 1.45
N THR A 23 -14.30 7.39 1.92
CA THR A 23 -15.43 6.53 1.51
C THR A 23 -16.56 7.41 1.00
N LEU A 24 -17.62 6.79 0.46
CA LEU A 24 -18.82 7.52 0.04
C LEU A 24 -19.52 8.26 1.20
N ASP A 25 -19.27 7.87 2.45
CA ASP A 25 -19.94 8.43 3.64
C ASP A 25 -19.00 9.26 4.51
N GLY A 26 -17.85 9.67 3.94
CA GLY A 26 -16.79 10.39 4.66
C GLY A 26 -15.55 9.55 4.90
N ARG A 27 -14.62 10.06 5.70
CA ARG A 27 -13.33 9.42 5.96
C ARG A 27 -13.42 8.41 7.10
N VAL A 28 -12.71 7.30 6.98
CA VAL A 28 -12.56 6.30 8.04
C VAL A 28 -11.09 6.04 8.32
N ARG A 29 -10.74 5.81 9.60
CA ARG A 29 -9.39 5.36 9.96
C ARG A 29 -9.25 3.89 9.62
N MET A 30 -8.19 3.56 8.89
CA MET A 30 -7.86 2.20 8.48
C MET A 30 -6.44 1.88 8.93
N LYS A 31 -6.25 0.67 9.48
CA LYS A 31 -4.93 0.14 9.80
C LYS A 31 -4.35 -0.55 8.56
N ILE A 32 -3.16 -0.14 8.16
CA ILE A 32 -2.30 -0.88 7.23
C ILE A 32 -1.47 -1.86 8.07
N PRO A 33 -1.56 -3.18 7.81
CA PRO A 33 -0.73 -4.16 8.52
C PRO A 33 0.75 -3.97 8.16
N ALA A 34 1.65 -4.32 9.08
CA ALA A 34 3.07 -4.39 8.77
C ALA A 34 3.35 -5.46 7.68
N ASN A 35 4.43 -5.27 6.92
CA ASN A 35 4.77 -6.08 5.75
C ASN A 35 3.66 -6.16 4.69
N ALA A 36 2.89 -5.09 4.54
CA ALA A 36 1.88 -4.98 3.49
C ALA A 36 2.52 -4.99 2.09
N ARG A 37 1.78 -5.50 1.11
CA ARG A 37 2.26 -5.67 -0.28
C ARG A 37 1.47 -4.79 -1.24
N THR A 38 2.12 -4.33 -2.31
CA THR A 38 1.42 -3.71 -3.44
C THR A 38 0.35 -4.67 -3.99
N GLY A 39 -0.82 -4.14 -4.28
CA GLY A 39 -1.98 -4.90 -4.76
C GLY A 39 -2.78 -5.61 -3.65
N GLN A 40 -2.30 -5.61 -2.40
CA GLN A 40 -3.06 -6.14 -1.28
C GLN A 40 -4.37 -5.35 -1.12
N LYS A 41 -5.48 -6.09 -0.97
CA LYS A 41 -6.82 -5.51 -0.82
C LYS A 41 -7.23 -5.53 0.65
N LEU A 42 -7.58 -4.37 1.18
CA LEU A 42 -8.19 -4.21 2.50
C LEU A 42 -9.68 -3.88 2.31
N ARG A 43 -10.55 -4.54 3.07
CA ARG A 43 -12.00 -4.45 2.90
C ARG A 43 -12.62 -3.55 3.95
N ILE A 44 -13.47 -2.63 3.51
CA ILE A 44 -14.35 -1.83 4.38
C ILE A 44 -15.79 -2.26 4.06
N PRO A 45 -16.46 -2.98 4.98
CA PRO A 45 -17.79 -3.51 4.72
C PRO A 45 -18.82 -2.38 4.56
N ASP A 46 -19.84 -2.62 3.72
CA ASP A 46 -21.02 -1.75 3.55
C ASP A 46 -20.74 -0.31 3.06
N ARG A 47 -19.53 -0.04 2.54
CA ARG A 47 -19.13 1.28 2.00
C ARG A 47 -19.13 1.39 0.48
N GLY A 48 -19.61 0.36 -0.22
CA GLY A 48 -19.82 0.37 -1.66
C GLY A 48 -21.13 1.04 -2.08
N LEU A 49 -21.43 0.93 -3.38
CA LEU A 49 -22.66 1.44 -3.99
C LEU A 49 -23.85 0.49 -3.71
N GLY A 50 -25.05 1.06 -3.62
CA GLY A 50 -26.32 0.34 -3.49
C GLY A 50 -27.42 1.24 -2.92
N ARG A 51 -28.67 1.10 -3.41
CA ARG A 51 -29.85 1.81 -2.84
C ARG A 51 -30.57 0.99 -1.75
N GLY A 52 -30.05 -0.19 -1.41
CA GLY A 52 -30.53 -1.10 -0.37
C GLY A 52 -29.33 -1.70 0.37
N ALA A 53 -29.15 -3.02 0.33
CA ALA A 53 -27.88 -3.63 0.75
C ALA A 53 -26.72 -3.04 -0.08
N ARG A 54 -25.73 -2.48 0.60
CA ARG A 54 -24.57 -1.86 -0.04
C ARG A 54 -23.51 -2.93 -0.29
N GLY A 55 -22.75 -2.77 -1.38
CA GLY A 55 -21.53 -3.53 -1.55
C GLY A 55 -20.42 -3.07 -0.61
N ASP A 56 -19.21 -3.61 -0.79
CA ASP A 56 -18.04 -3.25 0.00
C ASP A 56 -17.16 -2.22 -0.74
N GLN A 57 -16.31 -1.51 0.02
CA GLN A 57 -15.17 -0.78 -0.53
C GLN A 57 -13.89 -1.59 -0.35
N TYR A 58 -13.18 -1.82 -1.45
CA TYR A 58 -11.86 -2.44 -1.46
C TYR A 58 -10.79 -1.38 -1.66
N VAL A 59 -9.92 -1.25 -0.66
CA VAL A 59 -8.75 -0.38 -0.69
C VAL A 59 -7.57 -1.20 -1.21
N VAL A 60 -7.09 -0.86 -2.39
CA VAL A 60 -5.97 -1.54 -3.06
C VAL A 60 -4.71 -0.75 -2.80
N LEU A 61 -3.76 -1.35 -2.09
CA LEU A 61 -2.52 -0.66 -1.72
C LEU A 61 -1.62 -0.48 -2.94
N LYS A 62 -1.17 0.76 -3.16
CA LYS A 62 -0.22 1.11 -4.22
C LYS A 62 1.00 1.78 -3.59
N MET A 63 2.13 1.07 -3.57
CA MET A 63 3.35 1.63 -3.01
C MET A 63 3.94 2.71 -3.92
N ILE A 64 4.23 3.88 -3.34
CA ILE A 64 4.83 5.03 -4.03
C ILE A 64 6.10 5.45 -3.29
N ASN A 65 7.22 5.46 -4.00
CA ASN A 65 8.48 5.99 -3.48
C ASN A 65 8.45 7.54 -3.57
N PRO A 66 8.86 8.28 -2.51
CA PRO A 66 9.07 9.72 -2.64
C PRO A 66 10.18 10.02 -3.67
N PRO A 67 10.14 11.22 -4.31
CA PRO A 67 11.25 11.68 -5.14
C PRO A 67 12.52 11.85 -4.29
N VAL A 68 13.67 11.68 -4.94
CA VAL A 68 14.99 11.85 -4.33
C VAL A 68 15.63 13.11 -4.88
N GLU A 69 15.70 14.14 -4.06
CA GLU A 69 16.03 15.51 -4.45
C GLU A 69 17.37 15.99 -3.85
N ASN A 70 17.87 15.33 -2.81
CA ASN A 70 19.15 15.69 -2.15
C ASN A 70 19.98 14.48 -1.72
N GLU A 71 21.23 14.74 -1.30
CA GLU A 71 22.17 13.69 -0.91
C GLU A 71 21.76 12.92 0.36
N ALA A 72 21.09 13.56 1.31
CA ALA A 72 20.60 12.87 2.51
C ALA A 72 19.53 11.81 2.14
N GLN A 73 18.61 12.15 1.24
CA GLN A 73 17.60 11.22 0.74
C GLN A 73 18.24 10.08 -0.07
N LYS A 74 19.24 10.36 -0.93
CA LYS A 74 20.00 9.31 -1.62
C LYS A 74 20.71 8.37 -0.64
N ALA A 75 21.34 8.93 0.39
CA ALA A 75 22.04 8.15 1.41
C ALA A 75 21.10 7.21 2.16
N ALA A 76 19.87 7.63 2.46
CA ALA A 76 18.86 6.77 3.09
C ALA A 76 18.54 5.54 2.23
N TYR A 77 18.31 5.73 0.92
CA TYR A 77 18.08 4.60 0.01
C TYR A 77 19.29 3.70 -0.16
N ARG A 78 20.51 4.26 -0.21
CA ARG A 78 21.74 3.45 -0.22
C ARG A 78 21.84 2.57 1.02
N LYS A 79 21.50 3.11 2.20
CA LYS A 79 21.53 2.34 3.45
C LYS A 79 20.48 1.24 3.48
N LEU A 80 19.27 1.50 2.98
CA LEU A 80 18.26 0.46 2.81
C LEU A 80 18.75 -0.65 1.88
N ALA A 81 19.34 -0.31 0.73
CA ALA A 81 19.86 -1.29 -0.21
C ALA A 81 20.99 -2.14 0.39
N GLU A 82 21.84 -1.56 1.23
CA GLU A 82 22.89 -2.28 1.99
C GLU A 82 22.28 -3.26 3.00
N ILE A 83 21.27 -2.83 3.77
CA ILE A 83 20.63 -3.66 4.80
C ILE A 83 19.88 -4.86 4.18
N TYR A 84 19.23 -4.65 3.03
CA TYR A 84 18.46 -5.68 2.33
C TYR A 84 19.26 -6.37 1.21
N GLN A 85 20.58 -6.41 1.33
CA GLN A 85 21.43 -7.15 0.39
C GLN A 85 20.95 -8.61 0.24
N GLY A 86 20.83 -9.07 -1.01
CA GLY A 86 20.34 -10.41 -1.34
C GLY A 86 18.83 -10.52 -1.57
N PHE A 87 18.04 -9.49 -1.27
CA PHE A 87 16.64 -9.46 -1.69
C PHE A 87 16.53 -9.20 -3.20
N ASP A 88 16.02 -10.17 -3.96
CA ASP A 88 15.73 -10.01 -5.38
C ASP A 88 14.22 -10.01 -5.66
N PRO A 89 13.59 -8.84 -5.88
CA PRO A 89 12.16 -8.76 -6.18
C PRO A 89 11.79 -9.36 -7.54
N ARG A 90 12.77 -9.82 -8.33
CA ARG A 90 12.58 -10.43 -9.65
C ARG A 90 12.97 -11.90 -9.68
N ALA A 91 13.23 -12.53 -8.53
CA ALA A 91 13.70 -13.91 -8.45
C ALA A 91 12.76 -14.91 -9.15
N ASP A 92 11.46 -14.61 -9.22
CA ASP A 92 10.45 -15.44 -9.88
C ASP A 92 10.18 -15.01 -11.35
N LEU A 93 10.75 -13.90 -11.84
CA LEU A 93 10.54 -13.48 -13.23
C LEU A 93 11.22 -14.45 -14.20
N GLY A 94 10.44 -15.10 -15.05
CA GLY A 94 10.94 -16.02 -16.09
C GLY A 94 11.04 -17.49 -15.68
N ARG A 95 10.70 -17.84 -14.43
CA ARG A 95 10.41 -19.25 -14.09
C ARG A 95 9.09 -19.64 -14.75
N LYS A 96 9.15 -20.39 -15.85
CA LYS A 96 7.99 -21.11 -16.39
C LYS A 96 7.56 -22.12 -15.32
N GLY A 97 6.30 -22.01 -14.89
CA GLY A 97 5.64 -23.11 -14.16
C GLY A 97 5.47 -24.32 -15.05
#